data_AF-A0A7C3BDN8-F1
#
_entry.id   AF-A0A7C3BDN8-F1
#
_cell.length_a   1.000
_cell.length_b   1.000
_cell.length_c   1.000
_cell.angle_alpha   90.00
_cell.angle_beta   90.00
_cell.angle_gamma   90.00
#
_symmetry.space_group_name_H-M   'P 1'
#
loop_
_entity.id
_entity.type
_entity.pdbx_description
1 polymer ?
#
loop_
_entity_poly.entity_id
_entity_poly.type
_entity_poly.pdbx_seq_one_letter_code
_entity_poly.pdbx_strand_id
1 'polypeptide(L)' 'MDRDLLQKINQKVVSRFPEMRGVKPSVKRERTHSGLRFRLTYKGKVELPGDRTMKRVTHVLVDERGKVLRMSTSK' A
#
# COMPACT_ATOMS: atom_id res chain seq x y z
N MET A 1 13.41 -2.92 4.42
CA MET A 1 12.37 -2.22 5.18
C MET A 1 12.01 -3.13 6.34
N ASP A 2 12.07 -2.62 7.56
CA ASP A 2 11.82 -3.42 8.77
C ASP A 2 10.39 -3.93 8.85
N ARG A 3 10.23 -5.11 9.47
CA ARG A 3 8.95 -5.81 9.58
C ARG A 3 7.95 -5.02 10.43
N ASP A 4 8.38 -4.41 11.52
CA ASP A 4 7.55 -3.56 12.39
C ASP A 4 7.02 -2.33 11.66
N LEU A 5 7.89 -1.71 10.86
CA LEU A 5 7.56 -0.53 10.07
C LEU A 5 6.55 -0.88 8.97
N LEU A 6 6.72 -2.04 8.31
CA LEU A 6 5.74 -2.58 7.37
C LEU A 6 4.39 -2.85 8.03
N GLN A 7 4.35 -3.42 9.24
CA GLN A 7 3.11 -3.66 9.95
C GLN A 7 2.37 -2.35 10.29
N LYS A 8 3.09 -1.33 10.77
CA LYS A 8 2.50 -0.01 11.04
C LYS A 8 1.91 0.63 9.78
N ILE A 9 2.59 0.51 8.64
CA ILE A 9 2.06 0.99 7.36
C ILE A 9 0.83 0.19 6.96
N ASN A 10 0.87 -1.14 7.06
CA ASN A 10 -0.27 -2.00 6.72
C ASN A 10 -1.52 -1.63 7.52
N GLN A 11 -1.38 -1.39 8.83
CA GLN A 11 -2.50 -0.94 9.67
C GLN A 11 -3.11 0.39 9.16
N LYS A 12 -2.27 1.37 8.81
CA LYS A 12 -2.73 2.64 8.24
C LYS A 12 -3.44 2.45 6.89
N VAL A 13 -2.92 1.56 6.05
CA VAL A 13 -3.51 1.27 4.74
C VAL A 13 -4.87 0.59 4.91
N VAL A 14 -4.96 -0.44 5.74
CA VAL A 14 -6.22 -1.17 6.00
C VAL A 14 -7.26 -0.29 6.67
N SER A 15 -6.84 0.67 7.51
CA SER A 15 -7.77 1.64 8.11
C SER A 15 -8.42 2.56 7.07
N ARG A 16 -7.74 2.85 5.95
CA ARG A 16 -8.26 3.72 4.88
C ARG A 16 -8.87 2.94 3.71
N PHE A 17 -8.38 1.72 3.47
CA PHE A 17 -8.79 0.81 2.42
C PHE A 17 -9.02 -0.57 3.03
N PRO A 18 -10.17 -0.81 3.67
CA PRO A 18 -10.50 -2.08 4.31
C PRO A 18 -10.37 -3.30 3.38
N GLU A 19 -10.59 -3.10 2.07
CA GLU A 19 -10.44 -4.11 1.03
C GLU A 19 -8.99 -4.63 0.85
N MET A 20 -8.01 -3.95 1.45
CA MET A 20 -6.60 -4.36 1.44
C MET A 20 -6.25 -5.25 2.65
N ARG A 21 -7.23 -5.57 3.52
CA ARG A 21 -7.01 -6.46 4.66
C ARG A 21 -6.54 -7.83 4.18
N GLY A 22 -5.42 -8.31 4.74
CA GLY A 22 -4.82 -9.59 4.34
C GLY A 22 -4.04 -9.56 3.02
N VAL A 23 -4.08 -8.45 2.26
CA VAL A 23 -3.30 -8.30 1.03
C VAL A 23 -1.83 -8.07 1.38
N LYS A 24 -0.94 -8.91 0.83
CA LYS A 24 0.51 -8.71 0.94
C LYS A 24 0.96 -7.66 -0.08
N PRO A 25 1.51 -6.51 0.35
CA PRO A 25 2.01 -5.52 -0.58
C PRO A 25 3.32 -5.98 -1.23
N SER A 26 3.52 -5.59 -2.49
CA SER A 26 4.85 -5.61 -3.11
C SER A 26 5.61 -4.37 -2.68
N VAL A 27 6.80 -4.54 -2.09
CA VAL A 27 7.65 -3.45 -1.61
C VAL A 27 8.80 -3.24 -2.58
N LYS A 28 8.86 -2.06 -3.21
CA LYS A 28 9.97 -1.63 -4.06
C LYS A 28 10.76 -0.53 -3.36
N ARG A 29 12.08 -0.67 -3.33
CA ARG A 29 13.01 0.34 -2.80
C ARG A 29 13.45 1.26 -3.93
N GLU A 30 13.34 2.57 -3.72
CA GLU A 30 13.68 3.59 -4.70
C GLU A 30 14.64 4.61 -4.05
N ARG A 31 15.83 4.79 -4.65
CA ARG A 31 16.76 5.85 -4.24
C ARG A 31 16.34 7.13 -4.94
N THR A 32 16.23 8.21 -4.18
CA THR A 32 15.92 9.55 -4.68
C THR A 32 17.05 10.51 -4.33
N HIS A 33 17.06 11.69 -4.95
CA HIS A 33 18.03 12.74 -4.65
C HIS A 33 18.03 13.14 -3.16
N SER A 34 16.89 13.03 -2.48
CA SER A 34 16.70 13.40 -1.06
C SER A 34 16.79 12.21 -0.10
N GLY A 35 17.32 11.06 -0.54
CA GLY A 35 17.46 9.85 0.28
C GLY A 35 16.63 8.66 -0.19
N LEU A 36 16.33 7.73 0.72
CA LEU A 36 15.67 6.47 0.39
C LEU A 36 14.15 6.56 0.54
N ARG A 37 13.42 5.99 -0.43
CA ARG A 37 11.96 5.82 -0.36
C ARG A 37 11.58 4.38 -0.65
N PHE A 38 10.41 3.99 -0.16
CA PHE A 38 9.79 2.72 -0.47
C PHE A 38 8.42 2.96 -1.11
N ARG A 39 8.14 2.19 -2.17
CA ARG A 39 6.84 2.15 -2.82
C ARG A 39 6.21 0.80 -2.52
N LEU A 40 5.11 0.81 -1.80
CA LEU A 40 4.28 -0.35 -1.54
C LEU A 40 3.14 -0.37 -2.54
N THR A 41 2.89 -1.52 -3.16
CA THR A 41 1.77 -1.72 -4.07
C THR A 41 0.90 -2.85 -3.56
N TYR A 42 -0.34 -2.52 -3.21
CA TYR A 42 -1.36 -3.47 -2.79
C TYR A 42 -2.27 -3.76 -3.97
N LYS A 43 -2.61 -5.03 -4.17
CA LYS A 43 -3.54 -5.48 -5.21
C LYS A 43 -4.70 -6.17 -4.52
N GLY A 44 -5.76 -5.43 -4.25
CA GLY A 44 -7.00 -5.95 -3.68
C GLY A 44 -8.02 -6.29 -4.77
N LYS A 45 -9.00 -7.09 -4.39
CA LYS A 45 -10.22 -7.32 -5.16
C LYS A 45 -11.38 -6.82 -4.32
N VAL A 46 -12.27 -6.06 -4.93
CA VAL A 46 -13.50 -5.59 -4.32
C VAL A 46 -14.65 -6.29 -5.03
N GLU A 47 -15.52 -6.94 -4.27
CA GLU A 47 -16.76 -7.50 -4.78
C GLU A 47 -17.78 -6.36 -4.95
N LEU A 48 -18.38 -6.32 -6.13
CA LEU A 48 -19.45 -5.39 -6.47
C LEU A 48 -20.76 -6.17 -6.52
N PRO A 49 -21.91 -5.49 -6.32
CA PRO A 49 -23.22 -6.13 -6.45
C PRO A 49 -23.37 -6.88 -7.78
N GLY A 50 -23.93 -8.08 -7.72
CA GLY A 50 -24.19 -8.93 -8.89
C GLY A 50 -22.97 -9.71 -9.40
N ASP A 51 -22.21 -10.34 -8.50
CA ASP A 51 -21.06 -11.23 -8.79
C ASP A 51 -19.92 -10.60 -9.60
N ARG A 52 -19.87 -9.27 -9.66
CA ARG A 52 -18.80 -8.55 -10.35
C ARG A 52 -17.62 -8.38 -9.41
N THR A 53 -16.42 -8.59 -9.90
CA THR A 53 -15.19 -8.30 -9.14
C THR A 53 -14.44 -7.15 -9.81
N MET A 54 -14.00 -6.20 -9.00
CA MET A 54 -13.17 -5.10 -9.44
C MET A 54 -11.80 -5.21 -8.81
N LYS A 55 -10.75 -5.19 -9.66
CA LYS A 55 -9.38 -5.09 -9.17
C LYS A 55 -9.16 -3.66 -8.70
N ARG A 56 -8.55 -3.49 -7.54
CA ARG A 56 -8.16 -2.18 -7.02
C ARG A 56 -6.71 -2.22 -6.62
N VAL A 57 -5.92 -1.27 -7.11
CA VAL A 57 -4.50 -1.20 -6.81
C VAL A 57 -4.22 0.05 -5.99
N THR A 58 -3.66 -0.13 -4.79
CA THR A 58 -3.27 0.98 -3.92
C THR A 58 -1.76 1.12 -3.94
N HIS A 59 -1.26 2.28 -4.33
CA HIS A 59 0.14 2.64 -4.24
C HIS A 59 0.38 3.52 -3.03
N VAL A 60 1.38 3.17 -2.22
CA VAL A 60 1.75 3.89 -1.02
C VAL A 60 3.23 4.22 -1.09
N LEU A 61 3.56 5.50 -1.08
CA LEU A 61 4.91 6.01 -0.99
C LEU A 61 5.21 6.33 0.47
N VAL A 62 6.33 5.81 0.95
CA VAL A 62 6.84 6.00 2.30
C VAL A 62 8.31 6.37 2.26
N ASP A 63 8.75 7.17 3.21
CA ASP A 63 10.17 7.42 3.41
C ASP A 63 10.85 6.27 4.16
N GLU A 64 12.16 6.41 4.39
CA GLU A 64 12.96 5.43 5.11
C GLU A 64 12.56 5.23 6.58
N ARG A 65 11.89 6.22 7.18
CA ARG A 65 11.39 6.18 8.57
C ARG A 65 9.98 5.59 8.66
N GLY A 66 9.37 5.24 7.51
CA GLY A 66 8.01 4.70 7.45
C GLY A 66 6.91 5.74 7.54
N LYS A 67 7.24 7.03 7.37
CA LYS A 67 6.25 8.07 7.20
C LYS A 67 5.63 7.93 5.82
N VAL A 68 4.30 7.88 5.78
CA VAL A 68 3.57 7.85 4.51
C VAL A 68 3.64 9.24 3.87
N LEU A 69 4.26 9.31 2.70
CA LEU A 69 4.37 10.52 1.90
C LEU A 69 3.15 10.70 1.00
N ARG A 70 2.63 9.60 0.42
CA ARG A 70 1.48 9.63 -0.48
C ARG A 70 0.76 8.29 -0.50
N MET A 71 -0.56 8.32 -0.62
CA MET A 71 -1.39 7.17 -0.97
C MET A 71 -2.20 7.51 -2.22
N SER A 72 -2.18 6.63 -3.21
CA SER A 72 -3.02 6.74 -4.41
C SER A 72 -3.67 5.40 -4.71
N THR A 73 -4.81 5.44 -5.39
CA THR A 73 -5.53 4.25 -5.78
C THR A 73 -5.84 4.32 -7.26
N SER A 74 -5.64 3.21 -7.96
CA SER A 74 -6.01 3.04 -9.36
C SER A 74 -7.04 1.92 -9.50
N LYS A 75 -7.90 2.07 -10.50
CA LYS A 75 -8.90 1.10 -10.94
C LYS A 75 -8.27 0.10 -11.91
#